data_AF-A0A3C0MZX7-F1
#
_entry.id   AF-A0A3C0MZX7-F1
#
_cell.length_a   1.000
_cell.length_b   1.000
_cell.length_c   1.000
_cell.angle_alpha   90.00
_cell.angle_beta   90.00
_cell.angle_gamma   90.00
#
_symmetry.space_group_name_H-M   'P 1'
#
loop_
_entity.id
_entity.type
_entity.pdbx_description
1 polymer ?
#
loop_
_entity_poly.entity_id
_entity_poly.type
_entity_poly.pdbx_seq_one_letter_code
_entity_poly.pdbx_strand_id
1 'polypeptide(L)'
;MAESEEKKQPLAAWNEAESFGAALRAFMPLCGQVLFRPVDFFTQLFSCTHPDIRRRLTKAVVFALILSYIKLFLDLANLYWFKYFSKNIFPAVESLQFSFLADSVFASPFFLLRPLLILGLTAALVAVGVKLILGFDKALGSVLFIICYRCAADIFYVLPFIGGIFAIAWSVTLLVAGIRQAYKPGFLRSFVAGVVVPVAMLFFILVGMGPALNRAVLVFYPEMKAQLVRINEVTAYATMSSIAAGIETYKTDLGFYPAHLGVLRKYVSDSMVDDATSTSYQGGYVYEYGLVDDGRYRLYARPKEAGVTGRFVFYADASGLVRFDGPDGQAIKDLSQIEGRILGR
;
A
#
# COMPACT_ATOMS: atom_id res chain seq x y z
N MET A 1 -37.26 -33.64 31.37
CA MET A 1 -35.99 -34.17 30.81
C MET A 1 -35.56 -33.23 29.70
N ALA A 2 -34.78 -32.20 30.05
CA ALA A 2 -34.03 -31.47 29.04
C ALA A 2 -32.86 -32.39 28.69
N GLU A 3 -32.88 -33.00 27.51
CA GLU A 3 -31.66 -33.56 26.92
C GLU A 3 -30.57 -32.51 27.09
N SER A 4 -29.47 -32.87 27.76
CA SER A 4 -28.30 -32.03 27.80
C SER A 4 -27.94 -31.77 26.34
N GLU A 5 -28.22 -30.57 25.85
CA GLU A 5 -27.75 -30.12 24.54
C GLU A 5 -26.25 -30.35 24.54
N GLU A 6 -25.84 -31.48 23.97
CA GLU A 6 -24.45 -31.81 23.76
C GLU A 6 -23.94 -30.66 22.90
N LYS A 7 -23.13 -29.80 23.54
CA LYS A 7 -22.80 -28.48 23.02
C LYS A 7 -22.04 -28.67 21.73
N LYS A 8 -22.77 -28.73 20.60
CA LYS A 8 -22.22 -29.05 19.28
C LYS A 8 -21.01 -28.16 19.06
N GLN A 9 -19.88 -28.78 18.75
CA GLN A 9 -18.63 -28.05 18.56
C GLN A 9 -18.85 -26.99 17.46
N PRO A 10 -18.43 -25.72 17.65
CA PRO A 10 -18.72 -24.63 16.71
C PRO A 10 -18.32 -24.94 15.26
N LEU A 11 -17.19 -25.62 15.07
CA LEU A 11 -16.72 -26.06 13.75
C LEU A 11 -17.68 -27.09 13.09
N ALA A 12 -18.21 -28.04 13.85
CA ALA A 12 -19.18 -29.00 13.34
C ALA A 12 -20.49 -28.30 12.96
N ALA A 13 -21.01 -27.44 13.83
CA ALA A 13 -22.19 -26.64 13.56
C ALA A 13 -22.04 -25.77 12.29
N TRP A 14 -20.87 -25.15 12.10
CA TRP A 14 -20.55 -24.40 10.89
C TRP A 14 -20.52 -25.30 9.64
N ASN A 15 -19.86 -26.45 9.72
CA ASN A 15 -19.74 -27.39 8.59
C ASN A 15 -21.06 -28.09 8.24
N GLU A 16 -21.94 -28.29 9.20
CA GLU A 16 -23.26 -28.92 9.02
C GLU A 16 -24.35 -27.93 8.61
N ALA A 17 -24.18 -26.61 8.89
CA ALA A 17 -25.19 -25.61 8.58
C ALA A 17 -25.70 -25.68 7.12
N GLU A 18 -27.00 -25.92 6.96
CA GLU A 18 -27.65 -26.01 5.65
C GLU A 18 -28.20 -24.66 5.18
N SER A 19 -28.57 -23.80 6.14
CA SER A 19 -29.09 -22.46 5.86
C SER A 19 -28.08 -21.36 6.25
N PHE A 20 -28.20 -20.21 5.59
CA PHE A 20 -27.40 -19.03 5.91
C PHE A 20 -27.60 -18.58 7.37
N GLY A 21 -28.83 -18.62 7.88
CA GLY A 21 -29.13 -18.27 9.27
C GLY A 21 -28.47 -19.21 10.28
N ALA A 22 -28.45 -20.52 10.02
CA ALA A 22 -27.74 -21.48 10.87
C ALA A 22 -26.23 -21.25 10.84
N ALA A 23 -25.67 -20.96 9.66
CA ALA A 23 -24.26 -20.63 9.50
C ALA A 23 -23.89 -19.36 10.30
N LEU A 24 -24.71 -18.31 10.23
CA LEU A 24 -24.47 -17.05 10.92
C LEU A 24 -24.51 -17.19 12.45
N ARG A 25 -25.37 -18.06 12.98
CA ARG A 25 -25.37 -18.40 14.43
C ARG A 25 -24.11 -19.14 14.86
N ALA A 26 -23.58 -20.03 14.01
CA ALA A 26 -22.34 -20.77 14.30
C ALA A 26 -21.08 -19.91 14.10
N PHE A 27 -21.16 -18.84 13.32
CA PHE A 27 -20.03 -18.02 12.90
C PHE A 27 -19.30 -17.32 14.06
N MET A 28 -20.03 -16.65 14.97
CA MET A 28 -19.40 -15.94 16.10
C MET A 28 -18.74 -16.89 17.11
N PRO A 29 -19.40 -18.00 17.54
CA PRO A 29 -18.74 -19.02 18.35
C PRO A 29 -17.50 -19.61 17.69
N LEU A 30 -17.54 -19.81 16.37
CA LEU A 30 -16.40 -20.29 15.59
C LEU A 30 -15.25 -19.27 15.59
N CYS A 31 -15.52 -17.98 15.37
CA CYS A 31 -14.50 -16.93 15.47
C CYS A 31 -13.84 -16.93 16.86
N GLY A 32 -14.64 -17.03 17.92
CA GLY A 32 -14.13 -17.14 19.29
C GLY A 32 -13.25 -18.38 19.48
N GLN A 33 -13.66 -19.53 18.96
CA GLN A 33 -12.87 -20.76 19.02
C GLN A 33 -11.53 -20.60 18.28
N VAL A 34 -11.53 -20.05 17.07
CA VAL A 34 -10.31 -19.82 16.28
C VAL A 34 -9.36 -18.87 16.99
N LEU A 35 -9.87 -17.76 17.54
CA LEU A 35 -9.06 -16.71 18.15
C LEU A 35 -8.47 -17.11 19.50
N PHE A 36 -9.29 -17.71 20.37
CA PHE A 36 -8.90 -17.95 21.76
C PHE A 36 -8.43 -19.39 22.03
N ARG A 37 -8.77 -20.34 21.15
CA ARG A 37 -8.33 -21.74 21.24
C ARG A 37 -7.80 -22.26 19.89
N PRO A 38 -6.79 -21.59 19.30
CA PRO A 38 -6.33 -21.90 17.95
C PRO A 38 -5.77 -23.31 17.81
N VAL A 39 -5.07 -23.80 18.84
CA VAL A 39 -4.50 -25.16 18.84
C VAL A 39 -5.61 -26.20 18.77
N ASP A 40 -6.55 -26.16 19.71
CA ASP A 40 -7.69 -27.09 19.76
C ASP A 40 -8.50 -27.03 18.47
N PHE A 41 -8.75 -25.82 17.95
CA PHE A 41 -9.45 -25.62 16.69
C PHE A 41 -8.77 -26.33 15.52
N PHE A 42 -7.47 -26.09 15.30
CA PHE A 42 -6.76 -26.71 14.18
C PHE A 42 -6.56 -28.22 14.37
N THR A 43 -6.37 -28.68 15.60
CA THR A 43 -6.35 -30.12 15.90
C THR A 43 -7.67 -30.77 15.52
N GLN A 44 -8.82 -30.19 15.89
CA GLN A 44 -10.14 -30.68 15.48
C GLN A 44 -10.32 -30.62 13.96
N LEU A 45 -9.96 -29.50 13.33
CA LEU A 45 -10.09 -29.31 11.90
C LEU A 45 -9.37 -30.39 11.09
N PHE A 46 -8.15 -30.75 11.49
CA PHE A 46 -7.36 -31.76 10.78
C PHE A 46 -7.63 -33.20 11.25
N SER A 47 -8.28 -33.40 12.40
CA SER A 47 -8.67 -34.74 12.88
C SER A 47 -10.03 -35.19 12.34
N CYS A 48 -10.92 -34.26 11.97
CA CYS A 48 -12.21 -34.60 11.39
C CYS A 48 -12.05 -35.15 9.95
N THR A 49 -12.19 -36.47 9.80
CA THR A 49 -12.40 -37.17 8.52
C THR A 49 -13.84 -37.00 8.06
N HIS A 50 -14.14 -35.85 7.46
CA HIS A 50 -15.43 -35.65 6.78
C HIS A 50 -15.32 -36.13 5.33
N PRO A 51 -16.30 -36.88 4.79
CA PRO A 51 -16.23 -37.44 3.43
C PRO A 51 -16.20 -36.38 2.31
N ASP A 52 -16.64 -35.14 2.59
CA ASP A 52 -16.72 -34.06 1.60
C ASP A 52 -15.75 -32.91 1.92
N ILE A 53 -14.52 -33.02 1.40
CA ILE A 53 -13.49 -31.99 1.54
C ILE A 53 -13.84 -30.71 0.76
N ARG A 54 -14.58 -30.83 -0.36
CA ARG A 54 -14.92 -29.68 -1.22
C ARG A 54 -15.90 -28.77 -0.49
N ARG A 55 -16.97 -29.32 0.08
CA ARG A 55 -17.95 -28.55 0.87
C ARG A 55 -17.29 -27.84 2.05
N ARG A 56 -16.36 -28.50 2.75
CA ARG A 56 -15.60 -27.89 3.85
C ARG A 56 -14.73 -26.73 3.37
N LEU A 57 -14.03 -26.90 2.25
CA LEU A 57 -13.20 -25.83 1.69
C LEU A 57 -14.04 -24.63 1.27
N THR A 58 -15.18 -24.86 0.60
CA THR A 58 -16.12 -23.79 0.25
C THR A 58 -16.56 -23.01 1.48
N LYS A 59 -16.92 -23.71 2.57
CA LYS A 59 -17.30 -23.06 3.84
C LYS A 59 -16.15 -22.27 4.48
N ALA A 60 -14.91 -22.77 4.40
CA ALA A 60 -13.75 -22.03 4.88
C ALA A 60 -13.52 -20.76 4.04
N VAL A 61 -13.64 -20.83 2.71
CA VAL A 61 -13.51 -19.65 1.83
C VAL A 61 -14.61 -18.63 2.13
N VAL A 62 -15.85 -19.07 2.31
CA VAL A 62 -16.96 -18.18 2.71
C VAL A 62 -16.68 -17.50 4.04
N PHE A 63 -16.18 -18.24 5.04
CA PHE A 63 -15.76 -17.68 6.33
C PHE A 63 -14.71 -16.57 6.15
N ALA A 64 -13.68 -16.84 5.34
CA ALA A 64 -12.60 -15.90 5.06
C ALA A 64 -13.10 -14.64 4.35
N LEU A 65 -13.99 -14.80 3.36
CA LEU A 65 -14.56 -13.70 2.60
C LEU A 65 -15.41 -12.79 3.50
N ILE A 66 -16.29 -13.35 4.34
CA ILE A 66 -17.10 -12.56 5.27
C ILE A 66 -16.22 -11.64 6.12
N LEU A 67 -15.19 -12.19 6.76
CA LEU A 67 -14.28 -11.42 7.61
C LEU A 67 -13.44 -10.41 6.83
N SER A 68 -12.97 -10.79 5.65
CA SER A 68 -12.17 -9.90 4.81
C SER A 68 -12.99 -8.72 4.26
N TYR A 69 -14.28 -8.90 3.98
CA TYR A 69 -15.17 -7.80 3.60
C TYR A 69 -15.57 -6.94 4.80
N ILE A 70 -15.80 -7.54 5.98
CA ILE A 70 -15.98 -6.78 7.23
C ILE A 70 -14.75 -5.90 7.47
N LYS A 71 -13.55 -6.46 7.33
CA LYS A 71 -12.29 -5.72 7.42
C LYS A 71 -12.23 -4.58 6.41
N LEU A 72 -12.54 -4.84 5.14
CA LEU A 72 -12.51 -3.81 4.10
C LEU A 72 -13.42 -2.62 4.47
N PHE A 73 -14.61 -2.91 5.02
CA PHE A 73 -15.52 -1.89 5.52
C PHE A 73 -14.96 -1.13 6.73
N LEU A 74 -14.32 -1.84 7.68
CA LEU A 74 -13.69 -1.21 8.84
C LEU A 74 -12.48 -0.35 8.44
N ASP A 75 -11.68 -0.77 7.47
CA ASP A 75 -10.57 0.01 6.92
C ASP A 75 -11.09 1.32 6.29
N LEU A 76 -12.19 1.25 5.54
CA LEU A 76 -12.89 2.43 5.01
C LEU A 76 -13.36 3.35 6.13
N ALA A 77 -14.07 2.81 7.11
CA ALA A 77 -14.60 3.58 8.23
C ALA A 77 -13.45 4.25 9.01
N ASN A 78 -12.38 3.51 9.31
CA ASN A 78 -11.20 4.03 10.00
C ASN A 78 -10.51 5.14 9.21
N LEU A 79 -10.44 5.05 7.88
CA LEU A 79 -9.88 6.10 7.03
C LEU A 79 -10.72 7.37 7.04
N TYR A 80 -12.05 7.25 6.97
CA TYR A 80 -12.97 8.38 7.09
C TYR A 80 -12.88 9.03 8.49
N TRP A 81 -12.87 8.21 9.54
CA TRP A 81 -12.69 8.69 10.91
C TRP A 81 -11.37 9.41 11.11
N PHE A 82 -10.28 8.86 10.58
CA PHE A 82 -8.97 9.49 10.63
C PHE A 82 -8.97 10.86 9.95
N LYS A 83 -9.54 10.95 8.74
CA LYS A 83 -9.67 12.21 7.97
C LYS A 83 -10.51 13.24 8.72
N TYR A 84 -11.59 12.81 9.37
CA TYR A 84 -12.45 13.70 10.16
C TYR A 84 -11.76 14.17 11.45
N PHE A 85 -11.11 13.26 12.16
CA PHE A 85 -10.43 13.54 13.42
C PHE A 85 -9.20 14.44 13.23
N SER A 86 -8.39 14.18 12.19
CA SER A 86 -7.21 15.00 11.88
C SER A 86 -7.58 16.44 11.56
N LYS A 87 -8.67 16.65 10.82
CA LYS A 87 -9.20 17.98 10.50
C LYS A 87 -9.58 18.79 11.75
N ASN A 88 -10.10 18.14 12.78
CA ASN A 88 -10.55 18.81 14.00
C ASN A 88 -9.43 19.08 15.01
N ILE A 89 -8.41 18.23 15.07
CA ILE A 89 -7.31 18.37 16.05
C ILE A 89 -6.18 19.24 15.53
N PHE A 90 -5.90 19.20 14.23
CA PHE A 90 -4.79 19.94 13.62
C PHE A 90 -5.31 20.94 12.58
N PRO A 91 -6.12 21.95 12.97
CA PRO A 91 -6.72 22.90 12.03
C PRO A 91 -5.70 23.80 11.31
N ALA A 92 -4.51 23.98 11.89
CA ALA A 92 -3.46 24.86 11.35
C ALA A 92 -2.45 24.18 10.42
N VAL A 93 -2.43 22.84 10.37
CA VAL A 93 -1.67 22.11 9.34
C VAL A 93 -2.62 21.92 8.17
N GLU A 94 -2.81 22.99 7.40
CA GLU A 94 -3.53 22.92 6.13
C GLU A 94 -2.95 21.76 5.30
N SER A 95 -3.80 20.76 5.06
CA SER A 95 -3.78 19.96 3.84
C SER A 95 -2.45 19.33 3.41
N LEU A 96 -1.61 18.85 4.34
CA LEU A 96 -0.85 17.65 4.01
C LEU A 96 -1.90 16.56 3.83
N GLN A 97 -2.43 16.46 2.61
CA GLN A 97 -3.33 15.42 2.15
C GLN A 97 -2.54 14.11 2.21
N PHE A 98 -2.31 13.60 3.43
CA PHE A 98 -1.88 12.23 3.70
C PHE A 98 -3.02 11.25 3.39
N SER A 99 -3.83 11.55 2.39
CA SER A 99 -4.65 10.55 1.73
C SER A 99 -3.72 9.82 0.77
N PHE A 100 -2.96 8.87 1.32
CA PHE A 100 -2.15 7.94 0.54
C PHE A 100 -2.98 7.11 -0.45
N LEU A 101 -4.31 7.21 -0.40
CA LEU A 101 -5.25 6.58 -1.31
C LEU A 101 -6.01 7.67 -2.04
N ALA A 102 -5.92 7.68 -3.37
CA ALA A 102 -6.77 8.53 -4.20
C ALA A 102 -8.24 8.29 -3.85
N ASP A 103 -9.06 9.35 -3.83
CA ASP A 103 -10.53 9.19 -3.73
C ASP A 103 -11.08 8.26 -4.83
N SER A 104 -10.36 8.12 -5.94
CA SER A 104 -10.68 7.25 -7.06
C SER A 104 -10.39 5.76 -6.82
N VAL A 105 -9.61 5.39 -5.79
CA VAL A 105 -9.37 3.98 -5.43
C VAL A 105 -10.68 3.25 -5.10
N PHE A 106 -11.68 3.98 -4.58
CA PHE A 106 -13.01 3.44 -4.28
C PHE A 106 -13.85 3.21 -5.54
N ALA A 107 -13.56 3.92 -6.64
CA ALA A 107 -14.24 3.75 -7.91
C ALA A 107 -13.66 2.57 -8.74
N SER A 108 -12.50 2.04 -8.34
CA SER A 108 -11.87 0.93 -9.04
C SER A 108 -12.70 -0.36 -8.90
N PRO A 109 -13.03 -1.07 -10.00
CA PRO A 109 -13.70 -2.36 -9.93
C PRO A 109 -12.88 -3.42 -9.16
N PHE A 110 -11.56 -3.24 -9.07
CA PHE A 110 -10.67 -4.11 -8.31
C PHE A 110 -10.78 -3.91 -6.79
N PHE A 111 -11.39 -2.82 -6.33
CA PHE A 111 -11.57 -2.55 -4.91
C PHE A 111 -12.39 -3.65 -4.23
N LEU A 112 -13.50 -4.06 -4.85
CA LEU A 112 -14.35 -5.15 -4.36
C LEU A 112 -13.64 -6.51 -4.45
N LEU A 113 -12.74 -6.69 -5.43
CA LEU A 113 -11.97 -7.93 -5.59
C LEU A 113 -10.78 -8.03 -4.62
N ARG A 114 -10.43 -6.95 -3.93
CA ARG A 114 -9.25 -6.88 -3.06
C ARG A 114 -9.19 -7.99 -1.99
N PRO A 115 -10.25 -8.33 -1.25
CA PRO A 115 -10.26 -9.47 -0.32
C PRO A 115 -9.83 -10.78 -0.98
N LEU A 116 -10.34 -11.06 -2.17
CA LEU A 116 -10.08 -12.30 -2.88
C LEU A 116 -8.65 -12.34 -3.44
N LEU A 117 -8.15 -11.21 -3.95
CA LEU A 117 -6.77 -11.07 -4.41
C LEU A 117 -5.77 -11.25 -3.26
N ILE A 118 -6.01 -10.62 -2.10
CA ILE A 118 -5.16 -10.75 -0.92
C ILE A 118 -5.18 -12.19 -0.39
N LEU A 119 -6.36 -12.82 -0.34
CA LEU A 119 -6.51 -14.21 0.10
C LEU A 119 -5.73 -15.16 -0.82
N GLY A 120 -5.91 -15.02 -2.14
CA GLY A 120 -5.22 -15.84 -3.14
C GLY A 120 -3.71 -15.66 -3.12
N LEU A 121 -3.22 -14.42 -3.05
CA LEU A 121 -1.80 -14.12 -2.95
C LEU A 121 -1.19 -14.69 -1.67
N THR A 122 -1.85 -14.50 -0.52
CA THR A 122 -1.39 -15.04 0.77
C THR A 122 -1.33 -16.56 0.74
N ALA A 123 -2.36 -17.21 0.19
CA ALA A 123 -2.38 -18.66 0.01
C ALA A 123 -1.24 -19.16 -0.87
N ALA A 124 -0.97 -18.50 -2.00
CA ALA A 124 0.13 -18.87 -2.88
C ALA A 124 1.50 -18.72 -2.19
N LEU A 125 1.76 -17.59 -1.54
CA LEU A 125 3.03 -17.34 -0.86
C LEU A 125 3.26 -18.33 0.30
N VAL A 126 2.26 -18.56 1.14
CA VAL A 126 2.37 -19.51 2.26
C VAL A 126 2.48 -20.95 1.75
N ALA A 127 1.80 -21.32 0.67
CA ALA A 127 1.94 -22.64 0.05
C ALA A 127 3.38 -22.89 -0.42
N VAL A 128 3.99 -21.90 -1.08
CA VAL A 128 5.39 -21.99 -1.51
C VAL A 128 6.32 -22.06 -0.29
N GLY A 129 6.10 -21.23 0.73
CA GLY A 129 6.89 -21.26 1.97
C GLY A 129 6.83 -22.62 2.68
N VAL A 130 5.65 -23.22 2.77
CA VAL A 130 5.47 -24.58 3.29
C VAL A 130 6.20 -25.61 2.44
N LYS A 131 6.10 -25.56 1.11
CA LYS A 131 6.80 -26.52 0.24
C LYS A 131 8.32 -26.42 0.32
N LEU A 132 8.86 -25.20 0.36
CA LEU A 132 10.30 -24.96 0.42
C LEU A 132 10.90 -25.39 1.76
N ILE A 133 10.19 -25.17 2.87
CA ILE A 133 10.73 -25.41 4.23
C ILE A 133 10.35 -26.78 4.79
N LEU A 134 9.15 -27.28 4.49
CA LEU A 134 8.62 -28.52 5.05
C LEU A 134 8.60 -29.70 4.06
N GLY A 135 8.86 -29.46 2.77
CA GLY A 135 8.90 -30.48 1.72
C GLY A 135 7.76 -30.39 0.70
N PHE A 136 8.02 -30.87 -0.52
CA PHE A 136 7.09 -30.83 -1.65
C PHE A 136 5.97 -31.88 -1.59
N ASP A 137 6.11 -32.88 -0.73
CA ASP A 137 5.15 -33.98 -0.47
C ASP A 137 3.92 -33.51 0.32
N LYS A 138 3.96 -32.30 0.88
CA LYS A 138 2.89 -31.78 1.74
C LYS A 138 1.66 -31.36 0.93
N ALA A 139 0.49 -31.82 1.38
CA ALA A 139 -0.79 -31.47 0.77
C ALA A 139 -1.10 -29.97 0.94
N LEU A 140 -1.44 -29.30 -0.16
CA LEU A 140 -1.75 -27.86 -0.19
C LEU A 140 -3.13 -27.52 0.38
N GLY A 141 -4.04 -28.50 0.45
CA GLY A 141 -5.40 -28.29 0.98
C GLY A 141 -5.39 -27.74 2.41
N SER A 142 -4.48 -28.21 3.26
CA SER A 142 -4.34 -27.73 4.63
C SER A 142 -3.93 -26.26 4.70
N VAL A 143 -3.06 -25.79 3.80
CA VAL A 143 -2.68 -24.37 3.72
C VAL A 143 -3.92 -23.51 3.47
N LEU A 144 -4.77 -23.88 2.52
CA LEU A 144 -5.98 -23.12 2.21
C LEU A 144 -6.90 -22.99 3.43
N PHE A 145 -7.11 -24.07 4.17
CA PHE A 145 -7.87 -24.03 5.43
C PHE A 145 -7.25 -23.08 6.46
N ILE A 146 -5.94 -23.14 6.65
CA ILE A 146 -5.21 -22.28 7.60
C ILE A 146 -5.37 -20.81 7.22
N ILE A 147 -5.18 -20.46 5.94
CA ILE A 147 -5.32 -19.09 5.46
C ILE A 147 -6.74 -18.59 5.62
N CYS A 148 -7.73 -19.42 5.30
CA CYS A 148 -9.14 -19.02 5.42
C CYS A 148 -9.52 -18.70 6.87
N TYR A 149 -9.14 -19.56 7.82
CA TYR A 149 -9.48 -19.35 9.23
C TYR A 149 -8.59 -18.30 9.92
N ARG A 150 -7.38 -18.03 9.41
CA ARG A 150 -6.54 -16.90 9.86
C ARG A 150 -7.28 -15.56 9.78
N CYS A 151 -8.17 -15.37 8.81
CA CYS A 151 -8.97 -14.15 8.67
C CYS A 151 -9.81 -13.83 9.91
N ALA A 152 -10.00 -14.76 10.86
CA ALA A 152 -10.63 -14.45 12.16
C ALA A 152 -9.92 -13.30 12.88
N ALA A 153 -8.60 -13.16 12.72
CA ALA A 153 -7.82 -12.06 13.28
C ALA A 153 -8.22 -10.69 12.72
N ASP A 154 -8.87 -10.62 11.56
CA ASP A 154 -9.27 -9.36 10.97
C ASP A 154 -10.40 -8.68 11.77
N ILE A 155 -11.05 -9.37 12.71
CA ILE A 155 -12.03 -8.76 13.63
C ILE A 155 -11.40 -7.66 14.50
N PHE A 156 -10.09 -7.70 14.75
CA PHE A 156 -9.40 -6.70 15.56
C PHE A 156 -9.36 -5.32 14.89
N TYR A 157 -9.61 -5.21 13.57
CA TYR A 157 -9.73 -3.92 12.88
C TYR A 157 -10.93 -3.08 13.35
N VAL A 158 -11.82 -3.64 14.18
CA VAL A 158 -12.86 -2.88 14.88
C VAL A 158 -12.28 -1.83 15.82
N LEU A 159 -11.05 -2.05 16.31
CA LEU A 159 -10.33 -1.10 17.15
C LEU A 159 -9.57 -0.11 16.26
N PRO A 160 -9.93 1.18 16.26
CA PRO A 160 -9.21 2.17 15.46
C PRO A 160 -7.76 2.31 15.96
N PHE A 161 -6.84 2.64 15.06
CA PHE A 161 -5.40 2.84 15.30
C PHE A 161 -4.59 1.61 15.71
N ILE A 162 -5.01 0.89 16.76
CA ILE A 162 -4.29 -0.25 17.33
C ILE A 162 -4.72 -1.60 16.75
N GLY A 163 -5.93 -1.67 16.18
CA GLY A 163 -6.52 -2.91 15.70
C GLY A 163 -5.69 -3.64 14.65
N GLY A 164 -5.05 -2.89 13.74
CA GLY A 164 -4.16 -3.45 12.73
C GLY A 164 -2.95 -4.17 13.34
N ILE A 165 -2.37 -3.64 14.42
CA ILE A 165 -1.23 -4.28 15.11
C ILE A 165 -1.66 -5.60 15.73
N PHE A 166 -2.80 -5.61 16.44
CA PHE A 166 -3.37 -6.83 17.01
C PHE A 166 -3.71 -7.86 15.94
N ALA A 167 -4.35 -7.43 14.84
CA ALA A 167 -4.70 -8.30 13.72
C ALA A 167 -3.46 -8.97 13.11
N ILE A 168 -2.36 -8.24 12.93
CA ILE A 168 -1.10 -8.77 12.40
C ILE A 168 -0.49 -9.80 13.37
N ALA A 169 -0.36 -9.43 14.64
CA ALA A 169 0.22 -10.32 15.65
C ALA A 169 -0.59 -11.61 15.79
N TRP A 170 -1.93 -11.51 15.82
CA TRP A 170 -2.79 -12.67 15.93
C TRP A 170 -2.81 -13.51 14.66
N SER A 171 -2.79 -12.87 13.49
CA SER A 171 -2.67 -13.56 12.21
C SER A 171 -1.42 -14.44 12.13
N VAL A 172 -0.29 -13.93 12.64
CA VAL A 172 0.97 -14.69 12.74
C VAL A 172 0.79 -15.90 13.65
N THR A 173 0.21 -15.70 14.84
CA THR A 173 -0.08 -16.80 15.78
C THR A 173 -0.96 -17.88 15.15
N LEU A 174 -2.04 -17.50 14.45
CA LEU A 174 -2.94 -18.43 13.79
C LEU A 174 -2.25 -19.21 12.67
N LEU A 175 -1.42 -18.56 11.85
CA LEU A 175 -0.62 -19.23 10.82
C LEU A 175 0.31 -20.27 11.42
N VAL A 176 1.08 -19.88 12.43
CA VAL A 176 2.07 -20.75 13.07
C VAL A 176 1.39 -21.95 13.73
N ALA A 177 0.29 -21.71 14.45
CA ALA A 177 -0.51 -22.76 15.06
C ALA A 177 -1.08 -23.71 14.01
N GLY A 178 -1.70 -23.17 12.95
CA GLY A 178 -2.30 -23.96 11.88
C GLY A 178 -1.29 -24.85 11.16
N ILE A 179 -0.14 -24.30 10.77
CA ILE A 179 0.94 -25.05 10.09
C ILE A 179 1.51 -26.12 11.04
N ARG A 180 1.70 -25.77 12.31
CA ARG A 180 2.20 -26.72 13.32
C ARG A 180 1.24 -27.89 13.49
N GLN A 181 -0.07 -27.65 13.56
CA GLN A 181 -1.04 -28.74 13.72
C GLN A 181 -1.22 -29.56 12.44
N ALA A 182 -1.20 -28.93 11.26
CA ALA A 182 -1.36 -29.62 9.99
C ALA A 182 -0.18 -30.55 9.65
N TYR A 183 1.05 -30.11 9.90
CA TYR A 183 2.25 -30.79 9.40
C TYR A 183 3.16 -31.33 10.51
N LYS A 184 2.84 -31.04 11.79
CA LYS A 184 3.64 -31.41 12.97
C LYS A 184 5.12 -30.97 13.00
N PRO A 185 5.56 -29.87 12.36
CA PRO A 185 6.93 -29.39 12.53
C PRO A 185 7.13 -28.70 13.90
N GLY A 186 8.40 -28.44 14.24
CA GLY A 186 8.75 -27.56 15.36
C GLY A 186 8.32 -26.10 15.11
N PHE A 187 8.15 -25.32 16.18
CA PHE A 187 7.70 -23.93 16.13
C PHE A 187 8.47 -23.06 15.14
N LEU A 188 9.82 -23.11 15.20
CA LEU A 188 10.68 -22.29 14.36
C LEU A 188 10.46 -22.57 12.86
N ARG A 189 10.30 -23.86 12.48
CA ARG A 189 10.03 -24.23 11.09
C ARG A 189 8.65 -23.76 10.63
N SER A 190 7.62 -23.86 11.47
CA SER A 190 6.29 -23.30 11.16
C SER A 190 6.34 -21.80 10.95
N PHE A 191 7.05 -21.07 11.81
CA PHE A 191 7.19 -19.63 11.72
C PHE A 191 7.93 -19.21 10.45
N VAL A 192 9.05 -19.88 10.14
CA VAL A 192 9.82 -19.60 8.92
C VAL A 192 8.98 -19.90 7.67
N ALA A 193 8.33 -21.06 7.61
CA ALA A 193 7.49 -21.46 6.47
C ALA A 193 6.27 -20.56 6.26
N GLY A 194 5.60 -20.18 7.35
CA GLY A 194 4.32 -19.45 7.29
C GLY A 194 4.46 -17.94 7.23
N VAL A 195 5.58 -17.38 7.67
CA VAL A 195 5.74 -15.93 7.85
C VAL A 195 6.99 -15.41 7.16
N VAL A 196 8.17 -15.90 7.56
CA VAL A 196 9.45 -15.33 7.08
C VAL A 196 9.60 -15.50 5.58
N VAL A 197 9.41 -16.72 5.05
CA VAL A 197 9.55 -16.98 3.61
C VAL A 197 8.51 -16.21 2.79
N PRO A 198 7.19 -16.23 3.11
CA PRO A 198 6.20 -15.40 2.42
C PRO A 198 6.52 -13.91 2.41
N VAL A 199 6.98 -13.35 3.54
CA VAL A 199 7.36 -11.93 3.63
C VAL A 199 8.60 -11.64 2.79
N ALA A 200 9.63 -12.49 2.85
CA ALA A 200 10.82 -12.36 2.02
C ALA A 200 10.47 -12.45 0.53
N MET A 201 9.62 -13.40 0.13
CA MET A 201 9.14 -13.53 -1.25
C MET A 201 8.37 -12.29 -1.70
N LEU A 202 7.48 -11.77 -0.86
CA LEU A 202 6.76 -10.54 -1.17
C LEU A 202 7.72 -9.36 -1.35
N PHE A 203 8.73 -9.25 -0.48
CA PHE A 203 9.78 -8.23 -0.63
C PHE A 203 10.56 -8.40 -1.94
N PHE A 204 10.96 -9.62 -2.30
CA PHE A 204 11.62 -9.89 -3.58
C PHE A 204 10.73 -9.60 -4.79
N ILE A 205 9.43 -9.88 -4.71
CA ILE A 205 8.47 -9.52 -5.77
C ILE A 205 8.38 -8.00 -5.89
N LEU A 206 8.27 -7.28 -4.76
CA LEU A 206 8.16 -5.82 -4.76
C LEU A 206 9.44 -5.15 -5.27
N VAL A 207 10.62 -5.64 -4.88
CA VAL A 207 11.92 -5.10 -5.32
C VAL A 207 12.24 -5.53 -6.75
N GLY A 208 12.14 -6.83 -7.05
CA GLY A 208 12.54 -7.41 -8.32
C GLY A 208 11.55 -7.15 -9.46
N MET A 209 10.25 -7.19 -9.17
CA MET A 209 9.22 -6.81 -10.15
C MET A 209 8.87 -5.33 -10.07
N GLY A 210 9.38 -4.55 -9.11
CA GLY A 210 9.02 -3.15 -8.90
C GLY A 210 8.92 -2.31 -10.19
N PRO A 211 9.93 -2.31 -11.07
CA PRO A 211 9.87 -1.57 -12.33
C PRO A 211 8.81 -2.10 -13.31
N ALA A 212 8.66 -3.42 -13.42
CA ALA A 212 7.72 -4.06 -14.35
C ALA A 212 6.27 -3.99 -13.84
N LEU A 213 6.06 -4.20 -12.54
CA LEU A 213 4.80 -4.05 -11.85
C LEU A 213 4.38 -2.58 -11.85
N ASN A 214 5.29 -1.63 -11.61
CA ASN A 214 4.98 -0.20 -11.76
C ASN A 214 4.51 0.12 -13.18
N ARG A 215 5.17 -0.42 -14.21
CA ARG A 215 4.71 -0.25 -15.61
C ARG A 215 3.34 -0.89 -15.86
N ALA A 216 3.10 -2.10 -15.37
CA ALA A 216 1.81 -2.78 -15.53
C ALA A 216 0.69 -2.05 -14.78
N VAL A 217 0.93 -1.63 -13.54
CA VAL A 217 0.00 -0.85 -12.74
C VAL A 217 -0.30 0.49 -13.41
N LEU A 218 0.70 1.16 -13.99
CA LEU A 218 0.48 2.39 -14.77
C LEU A 218 -0.40 2.18 -16.01
N VAL A 219 -0.38 0.99 -16.62
CA VAL A 219 -1.24 0.64 -17.76
C VAL A 219 -2.66 0.33 -17.30
N PHE A 220 -2.83 -0.43 -16.22
CA PHE A 220 -4.15 -0.84 -15.73
C PHE A 220 -4.85 0.21 -14.86
N TYR A 221 -4.10 1.15 -14.29
CA TYR A 221 -4.60 2.21 -13.41
C TYR A 221 -4.19 3.58 -13.98
N PRO A 222 -4.91 4.09 -15.01
CA PRO A 222 -4.61 5.39 -15.61
C PRO A 222 -4.67 6.55 -14.60
N GLU A 223 -5.44 6.39 -13.53
CA GLU A 223 -5.51 7.33 -12.42
C GLU A 223 -4.19 7.43 -11.66
N MET A 224 -3.49 6.32 -11.42
CA MET A 224 -2.15 6.34 -10.82
C MET A 224 -1.14 7.04 -11.73
N LYS A 225 -1.28 6.89 -13.05
CA LYS A 225 -0.47 7.65 -14.02
C LYS A 225 -0.70 9.15 -13.86
N ALA A 226 -1.96 9.58 -13.75
CA ALA A 226 -2.30 10.99 -13.53
C ALA A 226 -1.74 11.52 -12.20
N GLN A 227 -1.79 10.71 -11.13
CA GLN A 227 -1.19 11.07 -9.85
C GLN A 227 0.34 11.18 -9.90
N LEU A 228 1.00 10.26 -10.58
CA LEU A 228 2.46 10.31 -10.76
C LEU A 228 2.88 11.54 -11.56
N VAL A 229 2.17 11.87 -12.64
CA VAL A 229 2.36 13.12 -13.39
C VAL A 229 2.21 14.33 -12.48
N ARG A 230 1.18 14.37 -11.64
CA ARG A 230 0.94 15.45 -10.66
C ARG A 230 2.08 15.55 -9.64
N ILE A 231 2.55 14.43 -9.09
CA ILE A 231 3.66 14.41 -8.12
C ILE A 231 4.95 14.92 -8.79
N ASN A 232 5.23 14.49 -10.01
CA ASN A 232 6.39 14.95 -10.77
C ASN A 232 6.32 16.46 -11.04
N GLU A 233 5.15 16.99 -11.41
CA GLU A 233 4.93 18.43 -11.64
C GLU A 233 5.15 19.26 -10.36
N VAL A 234 4.60 18.81 -9.23
CA VAL A 234 4.79 19.46 -7.93
C VAL A 234 6.26 19.40 -7.49
N THR A 235 6.90 18.25 -7.67
CA THR A 235 8.32 18.05 -7.34
C THR A 235 9.20 18.94 -8.21
N ALA A 236 8.95 19.00 -9.52
CA ALA A 236 9.69 19.85 -10.45
C ALA A 236 9.57 21.33 -10.09
N TYR A 237 8.36 21.80 -9.74
CA TYR A 237 8.16 23.18 -9.27
C TYR A 237 8.93 23.47 -7.97
N ALA A 238 8.87 22.56 -6.99
CA ALA A 238 9.56 22.72 -5.72
C ALA A 238 11.08 22.77 -5.92
N THR A 239 11.63 21.87 -6.73
CA THR A 239 13.06 21.84 -7.10
C THR A 239 13.45 23.13 -7.84
N MET A 240 12.66 23.56 -8.83
CA MET A 240 12.87 24.82 -9.55
C MET A 240 12.91 26.03 -8.61
N SER A 241 11.94 26.13 -7.70
CA SER A 241 11.83 27.24 -6.75
C SER A 241 13.01 27.26 -5.79
N SER A 242 13.42 26.10 -5.27
CA SER A 242 14.56 25.99 -4.37
C SER A 242 15.89 26.32 -5.06
N ILE A 243 16.07 25.87 -6.31
CA ILE A 243 17.27 26.17 -7.09
C ILE A 243 17.32 27.67 -7.43
N ALA A 244 16.20 28.26 -7.86
CA ALA A 244 16.13 29.69 -8.16
C ALA A 244 16.48 30.54 -6.92
N ALA A 245 15.92 30.21 -5.76
CA ALA A 245 16.26 30.87 -4.49
C ALA A 245 17.73 30.69 -4.12
N GLY A 246 18.29 29.50 -4.33
CA GLY A 246 19.71 29.22 -4.12
C GLY A 246 20.63 30.03 -5.05
N ILE A 247 20.24 30.21 -6.32
CA ILE A 247 20.96 31.04 -7.30
C ILE A 247 20.98 32.51 -6.86
N GLU A 248 19.85 33.06 -6.42
CA GLU A 248 19.77 34.45 -5.95
C GLU A 248 20.57 34.67 -4.66
N THR A 249 20.57 33.69 -3.75
CA THR A 249 21.41 33.71 -2.55
C THR A 249 22.89 33.68 -2.92
N TYR A 250 23.29 32.80 -3.84
CA TYR A 250 24.66 32.72 -4.35
C TYR A 250 25.12 34.04 -4.95
N LYS A 251 24.27 34.69 -5.77
CA LYS A 251 24.57 36.00 -6.36
C LYS A 251 24.70 37.09 -5.30
N THR A 252 23.85 37.08 -4.28
CA THR A 252 23.92 38.04 -3.18
C THR A 252 25.25 37.92 -2.44
N ASP A 253 25.73 36.70 -2.21
CA ASP A 253 26.96 36.44 -1.47
C ASP A 253 28.24 36.70 -2.27
N LEU A 254 28.23 36.41 -3.58
CA LEU A 254 29.44 36.40 -4.41
C LEU A 254 29.46 37.47 -5.51
N GLY A 255 28.34 38.14 -5.77
CA GLY A 255 28.20 39.23 -6.75
C GLY A 255 28.01 38.77 -8.20
N PHE A 256 27.96 37.47 -8.49
CA PHE A 256 27.75 36.91 -9.83
C PHE A 256 26.91 35.63 -9.79
N TYR A 257 26.28 35.27 -10.92
CA TYR A 257 25.51 34.04 -11.04
C TYR A 257 26.40 32.79 -11.22
N PRO A 258 25.99 31.61 -10.73
CA PRO A 258 26.82 30.40 -10.77
C PRO A 258 27.03 29.90 -12.21
N ALA A 259 28.22 29.38 -12.53
CA ALA A 259 28.49 28.82 -13.86
C ALA A 259 27.74 27.50 -14.12
N HIS A 260 27.47 26.72 -13.08
CA HIS A 260 26.72 25.46 -13.15
C HIS A 260 26.03 25.16 -11.82
N LEU A 261 24.96 24.36 -11.84
CA LEU A 261 24.16 24.08 -10.63
C LEU A 261 24.92 23.37 -9.50
N GLY A 262 26.00 22.63 -9.81
CA GLY A 262 26.77 21.89 -8.81
C GLY A 262 27.37 22.74 -7.67
N VAL A 263 27.58 24.06 -7.88
CA VAL A 263 28.09 24.94 -6.81
C VAL A 263 27.02 25.31 -5.77
N LEU A 264 25.75 25.05 -6.07
CA LEU A 264 24.63 25.41 -5.21
C LEU A 264 24.43 24.45 -4.02
N ARG A 265 25.22 23.38 -3.91
CA ARG A 265 25.13 22.41 -2.78
C ARG A 265 25.28 23.05 -1.39
N LYS A 266 25.96 24.21 -1.31
CA LYS A 266 26.06 24.98 -0.07
C LYS A 266 24.77 25.73 0.28
N TYR A 267 23.91 25.99 -0.69
CA TYR A 267 22.72 26.84 -0.60
C TYR A 267 21.40 26.08 -0.75
N VAL A 268 21.45 24.87 -1.33
CA VAL A 268 20.29 24.02 -1.66
C VAL A 268 20.61 22.58 -1.24
N SER A 269 19.61 21.78 -0.90
CA SER A 269 19.84 20.38 -0.50
C SER A 269 20.53 19.59 -1.61
N ASP A 270 21.47 18.71 -1.23
CA ASP A 270 22.19 17.86 -2.16
C ASP A 270 21.24 17.05 -3.06
N SER A 271 20.15 16.54 -2.49
CA SER A 271 19.14 15.77 -3.24
C SER A 271 18.51 16.53 -4.40
N MET A 272 18.29 17.85 -4.26
CA MET A 272 17.68 18.68 -5.30
C MET A 272 18.70 19.03 -6.38
N VAL A 273 19.95 19.30 -6.00
CA VAL A 273 21.04 19.53 -6.96
C VAL A 273 21.34 18.23 -7.72
N ASP A 274 21.34 17.09 -7.04
CA ASP A 274 21.51 15.77 -7.66
C ASP A 274 20.39 15.47 -8.65
N ASP A 275 19.12 15.67 -8.28
CA ASP A 275 18.00 15.47 -9.20
C ASP A 275 18.09 16.39 -10.43
N ALA A 276 18.43 17.67 -10.22
CA ALA A 276 18.54 18.64 -11.30
C ALA A 276 19.75 18.43 -12.23
N THR A 277 20.83 17.82 -11.74
CA THR A 277 22.03 17.54 -12.53
C THR A 277 22.11 16.10 -13.05
N SER A 278 21.22 15.23 -12.57
CA SER A 278 21.19 13.82 -12.94
C SER A 278 20.68 13.61 -14.36
N THR A 279 21.41 12.77 -15.11
CA THR A 279 21.00 12.27 -16.42
C THR A 279 20.04 11.06 -16.33
N SER A 280 19.76 10.57 -15.12
CA SER A 280 18.87 9.43 -14.91
C SER A 280 17.39 9.81 -14.90
N TYR A 281 17.07 11.11 -14.80
CA TYR A 281 15.71 11.67 -14.87
C TYR A 281 14.72 11.01 -13.90
N GLN A 282 15.17 10.70 -12.68
CA GLN A 282 14.37 9.96 -11.70
C GLN A 282 13.09 10.72 -11.30
N GLY A 283 13.12 12.05 -11.25
CA GLY A 283 11.94 12.89 -11.04
C GLY A 283 11.01 13.09 -12.25
N GLY A 284 11.30 12.46 -13.40
CA GLY A 284 10.51 12.59 -14.63
C GLY A 284 10.70 13.91 -15.39
N TYR A 285 11.51 14.83 -14.85
CA TYR A 285 11.85 16.12 -15.46
C TYR A 285 13.33 16.22 -15.79
N VAL A 286 13.64 17.03 -16.81
CA VAL A 286 14.97 17.39 -17.27
C VAL A 286 15.17 18.86 -16.94
N TYR A 287 16.25 19.17 -16.22
CA TYR A 287 16.56 20.54 -15.85
C TYR A 287 17.69 21.08 -16.71
N GLU A 288 17.47 22.26 -17.30
CA GLU A 288 18.44 22.93 -18.15
C GLU A 288 18.76 24.29 -17.56
N TYR A 289 19.97 24.43 -17.04
CA TYR A 289 20.50 25.70 -16.57
C TYR A 289 21.43 26.30 -17.63
N GLY A 290 21.34 27.61 -17.83
CA GLY A 290 22.30 28.34 -18.64
C GLY A 290 22.44 29.79 -18.18
N LEU A 291 23.68 30.28 -18.18
CA LEU A 291 23.95 31.72 -18.10
C LEU A 291 23.63 32.36 -19.45
N VAL A 292 22.92 33.49 -19.42
CA VAL A 292 22.66 34.30 -20.61
C VAL A 292 23.72 35.39 -20.73
N ASP A 293 24.03 36.04 -19.60
CA ASP A 293 25.13 37.00 -19.41
C ASP A 293 25.45 37.10 -17.91
N ASP A 294 26.37 37.97 -17.52
CA ASP A 294 26.80 38.15 -16.13
C ASP A 294 25.67 38.59 -15.18
N GLY A 295 24.60 39.17 -15.73
CA GLY A 295 23.45 39.69 -15.00
C GLY A 295 22.16 38.88 -15.16
N ARG A 296 22.16 37.78 -15.93
CA ARG A 296 20.95 37.00 -16.23
C ARG A 296 21.24 35.51 -16.39
N TYR A 297 20.38 34.69 -15.80
CA TYR A 297 20.35 33.25 -16.03
C TYR A 297 18.98 32.80 -16.56
N ARG A 298 18.96 31.58 -17.09
CA ARG A 298 17.74 30.85 -17.43
C ARG A 298 17.80 29.45 -16.81
N LEU A 299 16.70 29.03 -16.25
CA LEU A 299 16.50 27.68 -15.74
C LEU A 299 15.18 27.14 -16.30
N TYR A 300 15.24 25.97 -16.94
CA TYR A 300 14.06 25.24 -17.39
C TYR A 300 13.94 23.93 -16.65
N ALA A 301 12.71 23.49 -16.37
CA ALA A 301 12.38 22.10 -16.10
C ALA A 301 11.36 21.62 -17.12
N ARG A 302 11.73 20.64 -17.95
CA ARG A 302 10.89 20.07 -19.00
C ARG A 302 10.55 18.63 -18.66
N PRO A 303 9.33 18.14 -18.94
CA PRO A 303 9.05 16.72 -18.80
C PRO A 303 9.96 15.95 -19.77
N LYS A 304 10.53 14.83 -19.31
CA LYS A 304 11.35 13.95 -20.18
C LYS A 304 10.55 13.46 -21.40
N GLU A 305 9.28 13.17 -21.17
CA GLU A 305 8.29 12.81 -22.19
C GLU A 305 6.97 13.50 -21.87
N ALA A 306 6.56 14.43 -22.73
CA ALA A 306 5.37 15.26 -22.54
C ALA A 306 4.10 14.40 -22.52
N GLY A 307 3.21 14.64 -21.54
CA GLY A 307 1.99 13.88 -21.32
C GLY A 307 2.19 12.50 -20.67
N VAL A 308 3.44 12.07 -20.46
CA VAL A 308 3.77 10.81 -19.78
C VAL A 308 4.40 11.06 -18.42
N THR A 309 5.43 11.91 -18.39
CA THR A 309 6.20 12.21 -17.15
C THR A 309 5.79 13.53 -16.51
N GLY A 310 5.20 14.43 -17.29
CA GLY A 310 4.73 15.75 -16.88
C GLY A 310 4.02 16.43 -18.06
N ARG A 311 3.21 17.46 -17.79
CA ARG A 311 2.52 18.23 -18.84
C ARG A 311 3.13 19.62 -19.04
N PHE A 312 3.52 20.26 -17.95
CA PHE A 312 3.97 21.65 -17.98
C PHE A 312 5.48 21.76 -18.08
N VAL A 313 5.93 22.82 -18.76
CA VAL A 313 7.32 23.29 -18.69
C VAL A 313 7.40 24.38 -17.63
N PHE A 314 8.38 24.30 -16.74
CA PHE A 314 8.65 25.36 -15.76
C PHE A 314 9.85 26.18 -16.21
N TYR A 315 9.80 27.48 -15.95
CA TYR A 315 10.85 28.43 -16.27
C TYR A 315 11.14 29.33 -15.08
N ALA A 316 12.41 29.61 -14.81
CA ALA A 316 12.84 30.63 -13.86
C ALA A 316 14.01 31.44 -14.42
N ASP A 317 14.09 32.68 -13.99
CA ASP A 317 15.10 33.66 -14.39
C ASP A 317 15.50 34.55 -13.22
N ALA A 318 16.27 35.61 -13.49
CA ALA A 318 16.75 36.58 -12.53
C ALA A 318 15.67 37.34 -11.73
N SER A 319 14.38 37.14 -12.02
CA SER A 319 13.31 37.64 -11.16
C SER A 319 13.05 36.77 -9.93
N GLY A 320 13.63 35.56 -9.87
CA GLY A 320 13.41 34.57 -8.81
C GLY A 320 12.03 33.89 -8.85
N LEU A 321 11.16 34.28 -9.80
CA LEU A 321 9.82 33.72 -9.94
C LEU A 321 9.82 32.54 -10.92
N VAL A 322 9.12 31.46 -10.55
CA VAL A 322 8.86 30.33 -11.45
C VAL A 322 7.60 30.59 -12.26
N ARG A 323 7.66 30.32 -13.56
CA ARG A 323 6.60 30.55 -14.55
C ARG A 323 6.26 29.27 -15.32
N PHE A 324 5.03 29.20 -15.83
CA PHE A 324 4.62 28.17 -16.77
C PHE A 324 5.02 28.50 -18.21
N ASP A 325 5.48 27.51 -18.97
CA ASP A 325 5.64 27.54 -20.43
C ASP A 325 6.68 28.55 -20.97
N GLY A 326 7.47 29.23 -20.12
CA GLY A 326 8.60 30.07 -20.54
C GLY A 326 8.68 31.45 -19.87
N PRO A 327 9.48 32.38 -20.43
CA PRO A 327 9.72 33.71 -19.87
C PRO A 327 8.48 34.60 -19.83
N ASP A 328 7.65 34.54 -20.87
CA ASP A 328 6.37 35.28 -20.96
C ASP A 328 5.22 34.54 -20.25
N GLY A 329 5.56 33.47 -19.54
CA GLY A 329 4.65 32.61 -18.81
C GLY A 329 3.99 33.27 -17.61
N GLN A 330 2.84 32.72 -17.20
CA GLN A 330 2.21 33.11 -15.95
C GLN A 330 3.10 32.70 -14.77
N ALA A 331 3.44 33.67 -13.92
CA ALA A 331 4.16 33.43 -12.67
C ALA A 331 3.29 32.64 -11.69
N ILE A 332 3.89 31.60 -11.12
CA ILE A 332 3.28 30.72 -10.13
C ILE A 332 3.52 31.34 -8.76
N LYS A 333 2.44 31.75 -8.10
CA LYS A 333 2.50 32.37 -6.77
C LYS A 333 2.47 31.33 -5.65
N ASP A 334 1.77 30.22 -5.88
CA ASP A 334 1.56 29.17 -4.90
C ASP A 334 1.25 27.82 -5.58
N LEU A 335 1.27 26.75 -4.78
CA LEU A 335 0.95 25.39 -5.21
C LEU A 335 -0.51 25.24 -5.68
N SER A 336 -1.44 26.07 -5.20
CA SER A 336 -2.86 25.99 -5.59
C SER A 336 -3.06 26.39 -7.06
N GLN A 337 -2.22 27.27 -7.61
CA GLN A 337 -2.24 27.62 -9.03
C GLN A 337 -1.78 26.45 -9.91
N ILE A 338 -0.84 25.65 -9.42
CA ILE A 338 -0.44 24.40 -10.08
C ILE A 338 -1.61 23.42 -10.03
N GLU A 339 -2.22 23.22 -8.87
CA GLU A 339 -3.35 22.32 -8.73
C GLU A 339 -4.56 22.72 -9.59
N GLY A 340 -4.89 24.01 -9.65
CA GLY A 340 -5.97 24.55 -10.48
C GLY A 340 -5.73 24.26 -11.96
N ARG A 341 -4.53 24.54 -12.46
CA ARG A 341 -4.15 24.26 -13.85
C ARG A 341 -4.09 22.77 -14.16
N ILE A 342 -3.66 21.95 -13.20
CA ILE A 342 -3.68 20.47 -13.29
C ILE A 342 -5.11 19.94 -13.42
N LEU A 343 -6.04 20.52 -12.67
CA LEU A 343 -7.45 20.10 -12.60
C LEU A 343 -8.33 20.77 -13.67
N GLY A 344 -7.78 21.67 -14.48
CA GLY A 344 -8.53 22.42 -15.50
C GLY A 344 -9.57 23.38 -14.90
N ARG A 345 -9.27 23.97 -13.73
CA ARG A 345 -10.13 24.91 -13.02
C ARG A 345 -9.67 26.35 -13.15
#